data_AF-A0A847ECG6-F1
#
_entry.id   AF-A0A847ECG6-F1
#
_cell.length_a   1.000
_cell.length_b   1.000
_cell.length_c   1.000
_cell.angle_alpha   90.00
_cell.angle_beta   90.00
_cell.angle_gamma   90.00
#
_symmetry.space_group_name_H-M   'P 1'
#
loop_
_entity.id
_entity.type
_entity.pdbx_description
1 polymer ?
#
loop_
_entity_poly.entity_id
_entity_poly.type
_entity_poly.pdbx_seq_one_letter_code
_entity_poly.pdbx_strand_id
1 'polypeptide(L)'
;MTPYKRLREILDAHPATAPKAASIDQILRILFTPQEADIAIHMSFKPKKVASIAKLVNLDENTVKSSLESMANKGIIFSRRKNGDVSYGLVPLIPGVFEFPFMKGGGTPIHDRLGKLWEEYHHESLGASFAGNPTPLMRVVPVEKSITAQNRIHPYEEVKNFIHNANFIALAGCACRISVGK
;
A
#
# COMPACT_ATOMS: atom_id res chain seq x y z
N MET A 1 16.24 0.98 -18.76
CA MET A 1 15.22 0.21 -17.99
C MET A 1 14.09 1.17 -17.65
N THR A 2 12.82 0.77 -17.76
CA THR A 2 11.70 1.70 -17.49
C THR A 2 11.61 2.03 -15.99
N PRO A 3 11.13 3.23 -15.61
CA PRO A 3 10.95 3.59 -14.20
C PRO A 3 9.99 2.62 -13.48
N TYR A 4 8.96 2.13 -14.16
CA TYR A 4 8.03 1.12 -13.61
C TYR A 4 8.72 -0.19 -13.23
N LYS A 5 9.62 -0.70 -14.07
CA LYS A 5 10.38 -1.92 -13.74
C LYS A 5 11.28 -1.71 -12.53
N ARG A 6 11.92 -0.53 -12.45
CA ARG A 6 12.78 -0.18 -11.31
C ARG A 6 11.97 0.02 -10.03
N LEU A 7 10.80 0.64 -10.13
CA LEU A 7 9.88 0.81 -9.01
C LEU A 7 9.43 -0.55 -8.48
N ARG A 8 9.05 -1.46 -9.37
CA ARG A 8 8.72 -2.85 -8.99
C ARG A 8 9.88 -3.52 -8.27
N GLU A 9 11.13 -3.40 -8.75
CA GLU A 9 12.30 -3.95 -8.05
C GLU A 9 12.49 -3.37 -6.64
N ILE A 10 12.20 -2.09 -6.43
CA ILE A 10 12.28 -1.46 -5.11
C ILE A 10 11.17 -1.98 -4.19
N LEU A 11 9.95 -2.14 -4.71
CA LEU A 11 8.83 -2.75 -4.00
C LEU A 11 9.11 -4.22 -3.65
N ASP A 12 9.76 -4.95 -4.56
CA ASP A 12 10.12 -6.36 -4.44
C ASP A 12 11.22 -6.61 -3.40
N ALA A 13 12.06 -5.61 -3.13
CA ALA A 13 13.04 -5.66 -2.05
C ALA A 13 12.42 -5.57 -0.64
N HIS A 14 11.13 -5.23 -0.53
CA HIS A 14 10.40 -5.31 0.74
C HIS A 14 10.11 -6.77 1.10
N PRO A 15 10.05 -7.16 2.40
CA PRO A 15 9.64 -8.51 2.80
C PRO A 15 8.28 -8.99 2.27
N ALA A 16 7.41 -8.06 1.86
CA ALA A 16 6.12 -8.36 1.24
C ALA A 16 6.24 -8.79 -0.23
N THR A 17 7.40 -8.56 -0.85
CA THR A 17 7.72 -8.84 -2.26
C THR A 17 6.81 -8.13 -3.27
N ALA A 18 7.21 -8.17 -4.53
CA ALA A 18 6.47 -7.69 -5.68
C ALA A 18 6.95 -8.47 -6.92
N PRO A 19 6.69 -9.80 -6.98
CA PRO A 19 7.23 -10.67 -8.01
C PRO A 19 6.93 -10.15 -9.42
N LYS A 20 7.85 -10.39 -10.35
CA LYS A 20 7.75 -9.89 -11.72
C LYS A 20 6.63 -10.63 -12.46
N ALA A 21 5.74 -9.85 -13.06
CA ALA A 21 4.57 -10.30 -13.81
C ALA A 21 4.16 -9.25 -14.85
N ALA A 22 3.35 -9.61 -15.83
CA ALA A 22 2.79 -8.64 -16.77
C ALA A 22 1.73 -7.75 -16.11
N SER A 23 0.90 -8.34 -15.24
CA SER A 23 -0.16 -7.67 -14.51
C SER A 23 0.34 -6.55 -13.60
N ILE A 24 1.44 -6.74 -12.85
CA ILE A 24 2.01 -5.69 -11.98
C ILE A 24 2.56 -4.49 -12.76
N ASP A 25 3.12 -4.66 -13.96
CA ASP A 25 3.55 -3.52 -14.79
C ASP A 25 2.34 -2.66 -15.20
N GLN A 26 1.22 -3.29 -15.55
CA GLN A 26 -0.02 -2.57 -15.85
C GLN A 26 -0.60 -1.87 -14.62
N ILE A 27 -0.60 -2.52 -13.45
CA ILE A 27 -1.04 -1.92 -12.18
C ILE A 27 -0.24 -0.64 -11.89
N LEU A 28 1.10 -0.72 -11.94
CA LEU A 28 1.96 0.43 -11.64
C LEU A 28 1.76 1.58 -12.63
N ARG A 29 1.49 1.29 -13.92
CA ARG A 29 1.17 2.32 -14.93
C ARG A 29 -0.18 2.99 -14.75
N ILE A 30 -1.14 2.32 -14.14
CA ILE A 30 -2.44 2.91 -13.80
C ILE A 30 -2.29 3.81 -12.55
N LEU A 31 -1.51 3.36 -11.58
CA LEU A 31 -1.35 4.03 -10.29
C LEU A 31 -0.43 5.25 -10.37
N PHE A 32 0.70 5.13 -11.08
CA PHE A 32 1.73 6.16 -11.17
C PHE A 32 1.75 6.79 -12.56
N THR A 33 1.84 8.12 -12.63
CA THR A 33 2.29 8.78 -13.86
C THR A 33 3.77 8.48 -14.11
N PRO A 34 4.29 8.69 -15.34
CA PRO A 34 5.72 8.51 -15.61
C PRO A 34 6.60 9.34 -14.67
N GLN A 35 6.25 10.61 -14.44
CA GLN A 35 6.97 11.51 -13.55
C GLN A 35 6.92 11.03 -12.08
N GLU A 36 5.76 10.56 -11.62
CA GLU A 36 5.63 10.01 -10.27
C GLU A 36 6.47 8.75 -10.10
N ALA A 37 6.50 7.87 -11.10
CA ALA A 37 7.35 6.67 -11.09
C ALA A 37 8.83 7.04 -11.06
N ASP A 38 9.26 8.04 -11.83
CA ASP A 38 10.63 8.56 -11.83
C ASP A 38 11.03 9.15 -10.47
N ILE A 39 10.11 9.78 -9.73
CA ILE A 39 10.38 10.25 -8.37
C ILE A 39 10.39 9.08 -7.38
N ALA A 40 9.42 8.15 -7.50
CA ALA A 40 9.24 7.03 -6.59
C ALA A 40 10.45 6.09 -6.53
N ILE A 41 11.19 5.94 -7.63
CA ILE A 41 12.40 5.10 -7.65
C ILE A 41 13.56 5.65 -6.80
N HIS A 42 13.50 6.92 -6.38
CA HIS A 42 14.48 7.54 -5.46
C HIS A 42 13.98 7.61 -4.01
N MET A 43 12.76 7.14 -3.75
CA MET A 43 12.18 7.11 -2.41
C MET A 43 12.66 5.88 -1.61
N SER A 44 12.26 5.83 -0.34
CA SER A 44 12.48 4.68 0.54
C SER A 44 11.22 4.41 1.36
N PHE A 45 11.11 3.20 1.93
CA PHE A 45 10.05 2.87 2.90
C PHE A 45 10.15 3.69 4.19
N LYS A 46 11.36 4.12 4.57
CA LYS A 46 11.54 5.12 5.64
C LYS A 46 11.14 6.50 5.10
N PRO A 47 10.24 7.24 5.77
CA PRO A 47 9.76 8.50 5.24
C PRO A 47 10.83 9.59 5.32
N LYS A 48 10.96 10.39 4.26
CA LYS A 48 11.94 11.48 4.10
C LYS A 48 11.24 12.80 3.82
N LYS A 49 11.90 13.92 4.14
CA LYS A 49 11.40 15.27 3.82
C LYS A 49 11.47 15.54 2.31
N VAL A 50 10.61 16.43 1.82
CA VAL A 50 10.56 16.85 0.40
C VAL A 50 11.95 17.27 -0.10
N ALA A 51 12.63 18.18 0.62
CA ALA A 51 13.96 18.66 0.27
C ALA A 51 15.00 17.53 0.05
N SER A 52 14.92 16.47 0.86
CA SER A 52 15.82 15.31 0.72
C SER A 52 15.53 14.51 -0.55
N ILE A 53 14.27 14.36 -0.94
CA ILE A 53 13.88 13.66 -2.16
C ILE A 53 14.21 14.54 -3.38
N ALA A 54 13.91 15.84 -3.33
CA ALA A 54 14.20 16.80 -4.38
C ALA A 54 15.68 16.83 -4.76
N LYS A 55 16.57 16.80 -3.76
CA LYS A 55 18.02 16.70 -3.96
C LYS A 55 18.44 15.41 -4.69
N LEU A 56 17.75 14.29 -4.46
CA LEU A 56 18.08 13.01 -5.11
C LEU A 56 17.62 12.95 -6.57
N VAL A 57 16.49 13.57 -6.88
CA VAL A 57 15.92 13.60 -8.25
C VAL A 57 16.41 14.80 -9.08
N ASN A 58 17.11 15.75 -8.45
CA ASN A 58 17.58 17.00 -9.05
C ASN A 58 16.45 17.82 -9.69
N LEU A 59 15.33 17.98 -8.97
CA LEU A 59 14.17 18.78 -9.36
C LEU A 59 13.88 19.83 -8.27
N ASP A 60 13.08 20.84 -8.62
CA ASP A 60 12.64 21.84 -7.66
C ASP A 60 11.71 21.24 -6.58
N GLU A 61 11.79 21.77 -5.36
CA GLU A 61 11.03 21.24 -4.22
C GLU A 61 9.52 21.34 -4.41
N ASN A 62 9.01 22.34 -5.13
CA ASN A 62 7.58 22.54 -5.32
C ASN A 62 6.99 21.46 -6.26
N THR A 63 7.69 21.16 -7.36
CA THR A 63 7.32 20.07 -8.27
C THR A 63 7.32 18.73 -7.55
N VAL A 64 8.39 18.44 -6.78
CA VAL A 64 8.50 17.18 -6.05
C VAL A 64 7.42 17.09 -4.97
N LYS A 65 7.15 18.17 -4.24
CA LYS A 65 6.04 18.22 -3.27
C LYS A 65 4.70 17.93 -3.91
N SER A 66 4.41 18.55 -5.06
CA SER A 66 3.16 18.34 -5.79
C SER A 66 2.99 16.87 -6.20
N SER A 67 4.04 16.24 -6.75
CA SER A 67 4.00 14.82 -7.09
C SER A 67 3.84 13.92 -5.86
N LEU A 68 4.51 14.22 -4.74
CA LEU A 68 4.39 13.45 -3.50
C LEU A 68 2.98 13.57 -2.90
N GLU A 69 2.39 14.76 -2.91
CA GLU A 69 1.00 14.95 -2.47
C GLU A 69 0.01 14.24 -3.40
N SER A 70 0.23 14.26 -4.72
CA SER A 70 -0.58 13.48 -5.68
C SER A 70 -0.53 11.98 -5.36
N MET A 71 0.67 11.41 -5.21
CA MET A 71 0.83 9.99 -4.87
C MET A 71 0.21 9.65 -3.50
N ALA A 72 0.38 10.51 -2.49
CA ALA A 72 -0.22 10.29 -1.17
C ALA A 72 -1.76 10.37 -1.25
N ASN A 73 -2.31 11.28 -2.06
CA ASN A 73 -3.74 11.39 -2.32
C ASN A 73 -4.30 10.20 -3.09
N LYS A 74 -3.51 9.54 -3.95
CA LYS A 74 -3.87 8.26 -4.56
C LYS A 74 -3.78 7.07 -3.60
N GLY A 75 -3.12 7.23 -2.45
CA GLY A 75 -2.87 6.16 -1.49
C GLY A 75 -1.72 5.23 -1.86
N ILE A 76 -0.88 5.59 -2.84
CA ILE A 76 0.18 4.70 -3.35
C ILE A 76 1.54 4.95 -2.69
N ILE A 77 1.62 5.96 -1.82
CA ILE A 77 2.68 6.20 -0.84
C ILE A 77 2.01 6.69 0.46
N PHE A 78 2.75 6.73 1.57
CA PHE A 78 2.24 7.32 2.80
C PHE A 78 2.90 8.66 3.10
N SER A 79 2.12 9.57 3.71
CA SER A 79 2.61 10.81 4.28
C SER A 79 2.55 10.74 5.81
N ARG A 80 3.54 11.35 6.47
CA ARG A 80 3.63 11.45 7.92
C ARG A 80 3.87 12.90 8.30
N ARG A 81 2.96 13.44 9.12
CA ARG A 81 3.12 14.74 9.75
C ARG A 81 3.60 14.56 11.20
N LYS A 82 4.71 15.17 11.57
CA LYS A 82 5.23 15.17 12.94
C LYS A 82 5.89 16.52 13.24
N ASN A 83 5.51 17.17 14.33
CA ASN A 83 6.05 18.47 14.77
C ASN A 83 5.99 19.56 13.67
N GLY A 84 4.91 19.60 12.89
CA GLY A 84 4.75 20.55 11.78
C GLY A 84 5.46 20.15 10.47
N ASP A 85 6.40 19.21 10.51
CA ASP A 85 7.09 18.69 9.33
C ASP A 85 6.29 17.58 8.64
N VAL A 86 6.28 17.59 7.31
CA VAL A 86 5.71 16.51 6.48
C VAL A 86 6.83 15.71 5.83
N SER A 87 6.69 14.39 5.86
CA SER A 87 7.62 13.43 5.24
C SER A 87 6.84 12.34 4.52
N TYR A 88 7.46 11.74 3.49
CA TYR A 88 6.81 10.77 2.61
C TYR A 88 7.68 9.53 2.45
N GLY A 89 7.04 8.36 2.39
CA GLY A 89 7.71 7.09 2.19
C GLY A 89 6.88 6.15 1.33
N LEU A 90 7.56 5.21 0.69
CA LEU A 90 6.89 4.12 -0.03
C LEU A 90 6.11 3.24 0.95
N VAL A 91 5.04 2.64 0.45
CA VAL A 91 4.30 1.59 1.16
C VAL A 91 4.61 0.23 0.53
N PRO A 92 4.54 -0.88 1.30
CA PRO A 92 4.65 -2.22 0.73
C PRO A 92 3.59 -2.46 -0.34
N LEU A 93 3.78 -3.51 -1.16
CA LEU A 93 2.75 -3.88 -2.13
C LEU A 93 1.47 -4.34 -1.44
N ILE A 94 1.61 -5.24 -0.45
CA ILE A 94 0.57 -5.71 0.46
C ILE A 94 1.16 -5.87 1.88
N PRO A 95 0.61 -5.21 2.92
CA PRO A 95 -0.41 -4.18 2.85
C PRO A 95 0.17 -2.82 2.41
N GLY A 96 -0.49 -2.14 1.47
CA GLY A 96 -0.14 -0.81 1.01
C GLY A 96 -0.73 -0.47 -0.36
N VAL A 97 0.08 -0.63 -1.42
CA VAL A 97 -0.26 -0.19 -2.79
C VAL A 97 -1.56 -0.82 -3.31
N PHE A 98 -1.87 -2.05 -2.89
CA PHE A 98 -3.15 -2.67 -3.20
C PHE A 98 -4.31 -2.00 -2.45
N GLU A 99 -4.26 -1.94 -1.11
CA GLU A 99 -5.42 -1.64 -0.29
C GLU A 99 -5.81 -0.17 -0.32
N PHE A 100 -4.82 0.72 -0.20
CA PHE A 100 -5.06 2.13 0.10
C PHE A 100 -5.84 2.88 -0.99
N PRO A 101 -5.65 2.60 -2.30
CA PRO A 101 -6.52 3.15 -3.34
C PRO A 101 -8.00 2.77 -3.14
N PHE A 102 -8.30 1.50 -2.84
CA PHE A 102 -9.68 1.01 -2.65
C PHE A 102 -10.30 1.45 -1.32
N MET A 103 -9.49 1.73 -0.29
CA MET A 103 -9.98 2.18 1.02
C MET A 103 -10.73 3.51 0.98
N LYS A 104 -10.50 4.33 -0.04
CA LYS A 104 -11.20 5.62 -0.26
C LYS A 104 -12.55 5.46 -0.96
N GLY A 105 -12.87 4.27 -1.45
CA GLY A 105 -14.05 3.99 -2.26
C GLY A 105 -13.69 3.24 -3.53
N GLY A 106 -14.71 2.91 -4.32
CA GLY A 106 -14.54 2.24 -5.61
C GLY A 106 -15.70 2.55 -6.55
N GLY A 107 -16.00 1.64 -7.47
CA GLY A 107 -17.12 1.78 -8.41
C GLY A 107 -16.83 2.71 -9.59
N THR A 108 -15.56 2.97 -9.88
CA THR A 108 -15.17 3.60 -11.15
C THR A 108 -14.59 2.55 -12.09
N PRO A 109 -14.62 2.75 -13.42
CA PRO A 109 -14.03 1.80 -14.37
C PRO A 109 -12.55 1.51 -14.11
N ILE A 110 -11.83 2.47 -13.52
CA ILE A 110 -10.42 2.29 -13.13
C ILE A 110 -10.30 1.31 -11.95
N HIS A 111 -11.18 1.40 -10.94
CA HIS A 111 -11.19 0.48 -9.82
C HIS A 111 -11.56 -0.95 -10.27
N ASP A 112 -12.53 -1.10 -11.16
CA ASP A 112 -12.92 -2.41 -11.69
C ASP A 112 -11.77 -3.05 -12.48
N ARG A 113 -11.04 -2.24 -13.26
CA ARG A 113 -9.84 -2.68 -13.98
C ARG A 113 -8.72 -3.07 -13.02
N LEU A 114 -8.46 -2.25 -12.01
CA LEU A 114 -7.45 -2.54 -10.99
C LEU A 114 -7.79 -3.83 -10.23
N GLY A 115 -9.06 -4.03 -9.84
CA GLY A 115 -9.51 -5.25 -9.17
C GLY A 115 -9.22 -6.51 -9.99
N LYS A 116 -9.55 -6.49 -11.29
CA LYS A 116 -9.24 -7.59 -12.21
C LYS A 116 -7.73 -7.84 -12.35
N LEU A 117 -6.93 -6.78 -12.47
CA LEU A 117 -5.48 -6.90 -12.58
C LEU A 117 -4.85 -7.44 -11.29
N TRP A 118 -5.35 -7.04 -10.11
CA TRP A 118 -4.88 -7.57 -8.83
C TRP A 118 -5.22 -9.04 -8.64
N GLU A 119 -6.41 -9.47 -9.07
CA GLU A 119 -6.79 -10.88 -9.10
C GLU A 119 -5.89 -11.67 -10.05
N GLU A 120 -5.67 -11.17 -11.28
CA GLU A 120 -4.75 -11.78 -12.24
C GLU A 120 -3.33 -11.88 -11.66
N TYR A 121 -2.83 -10.81 -11.04
CA TYR A 121 -1.50 -10.79 -10.43
C TYR A 121 -1.36 -11.75 -9.25
N HIS A 122 -2.42 -11.90 -8.45
CA HIS A 122 -2.51 -12.89 -7.38
C HIS A 122 -2.28 -14.30 -7.93
N HIS A 123 -2.98 -14.67 -9.01
CA HIS A 123 -2.84 -15.99 -9.65
C HIS A 123 -1.50 -16.16 -10.38
N GLU A 124 -0.99 -15.10 -11.02
CA GLU A 124 0.23 -15.15 -11.84
C GLU A 124 1.50 -15.36 -11.00
N SER A 125 1.63 -14.65 -9.87
CA SER A 125 2.87 -14.74 -9.07
C SER A 125 2.77 -14.30 -7.62
N LEU A 126 1.91 -13.33 -7.30
CA LEU A 126 1.85 -12.74 -5.97
C LEU A 126 1.40 -13.75 -4.91
N GLY A 127 0.41 -14.59 -5.20
CA GLY A 127 -0.09 -15.61 -4.27
C GLY A 127 1.00 -16.61 -3.86
N ALA A 128 1.79 -17.10 -4.83
CA ALA A 128 2.90 -18.03 -4.57
C ALA A 128 4.04 -17.39 -3.76
N SER A 129 4.36 -16.12 -4.05
CA SER A 129 5.38 -15.36 -3.32
C SER A 129 4.94 -15.11 -1.86
N PHE A 130 3.70 -14.66 -1.68
CA PHE A 130 3.13 -14.36 -0.38
C PHE A 130 2.96 -15.61 0.51
N ALA A 131 2.61 -16.75 -0.10
CA ALA A 131 2.48 -18.04 0.59
C ALA A 131 3.81 -18.72 0.94
N GLY A 132 4.96 -18.14 0.56
CA GLY A 132 6.25 -18.46 1.16
C GLY A 132 7.17 -19.37 0.38
N ASN A 133 7.33 -19.14 -0.92
CA ASN A 133 8.42 -19.75 -1.68
C ASN A 133 9.62 -18.77 -1.82
N PRO A 134 10.78 -18.98 -1.14
CA PRO A 134 11.10 -20.03 -0.17
C PRO A 134 10.82 -19.68 1.30
N THR A 135 10.47 -18.42 1.61
CA THR A 135 10.25 -17.96 2.99
C THR A 135 8.96 -17.14 3.08
N PRO A 136 7.95 -17.59 3.85
CA PRO A 136 6.70 -16.86 4.00
C PRO A 136 6.87 -15.62 4.88
N LEU A 137 6.10 -14.57 4.56
CA LEU A 137 5.97 -13.39 5.43
C LEU A 137 5.29 -13.76 6.76
N MET A 138 4.30 -14.66 6.73
CA MET A 138 3.60 -15.18 7.90
C MET A 138 3.77 -16.69 7.97
N ARG A 139 4.30 -17.20 9.08
CA ARG A 139 4.42 -18.64 9.33
C ARG A 139 3.55 -19.08 10.49
N VAL A 140 2.94 -20.25 10.37
CA VAL A 140 2.29 -20.92 11.48
C VAL A 140 3.36 -21.46 12.42
N VAL A 141 3.27 -21.14 13.71
CA VAL A 141 4.10 -21.73 14.76
C VAL A 141 3.21 -22.66 15.59
N PRO A 142 3.34 -23.99 15.46
CA PRO A 142 2.56 -24.91 16.26
C PRO A 142 3.00 -24.82 17.72
N VAL A 143 2.05 -24.62 18.63
CA VAL A 143 2.30 -24.57 20.08
C VAL A 143 1.82 -25.83 20.82
N GLU A 144 1.38 -26.85 20.06
CA GLU A 144 0.94 -28.17 20.55
C GLU A 144 -0.10 -28.14 21.68
N LYS A 145 -0.87 -27.04 21.74
CA LYS A 145 -1.92 -26.82 22.73
C LYS A 145 -3.17 -26.32 22.04
N SER A 146 -4.32 -26.77 22.52
CA SER A 146 -5.60 -26.18 22.16
C SER A 146 -5.71 -24.80 22.83
N ILE A 147 -5.87 -23.76 22.02
CA ILE A 147 -6.17 -22.41 22.51
C ILE A 147 -7.68 -22.22 22.34
N THR A 148 -8.41 -22.04 23.45
CA THR A 148 -9.83 -21.71 23.38
C THR A 148 -10.00 -20.33 22.75
N ALA A 149 -10.70 -20.26 21.62
CA ALA A 149 -11.00 -18.99 20.97
C ALA A 149 -11.83 -18.11 21.92
N GLN A 150 -11.26 -17.00 22.39
CA GLN A 150 -11.94 -16.00 23.21
C GLN A 150 -12.62 -14.95 22.34
N ASN A 151 -13.43 -15.39 21.37
CA ASN A 151 -14.22 -14.46 20.58
C ASN A 151 -15.35 -13.93 21.47
N ARG A 152 -15.29 -12.64 21.81
CA ARG A 152 -16.29 -11.95 22.62
C ARG A 152 -17.14 -11.06 21.73
N ILE A 153 -18.47 -11.20 21.83
CA ILE A 153 -19.40 -10.22 21.27
C ILE A 153 -19.51 -9.08 22.28
N HIS A 154 -19.11 -7.89 21.86
CA HIS A 154 -19.18 -6.69 22.71
C HIS A 154 -20.60 -6.08 22.64
N PRO A 155 -21.22 -5.77 23.79
CA PRO A 155 -22.46 -4.99 23.82
C PRO A 155 -22.29 -3.62 23.19
N TYR A 156 -23.39 -3.04 22.70
CA TYR A 156 -23.42 -1.74 22.04
C TYR A 156 -22.75 -0.64 22.88
N GLU A 157 -23.02 -0.62 24.18
CA GLU A 157 -22.54 0.36 25.15
C GLU A 157 -21.01 0.32 25.30
N GLU A 158 -20.42 -0.88 25.26
CA GLU A 158 -18.98 -1.06 25.36
C GLU A 158 -18.28 -0.56 24.09
N VAL A 159 -18.81 -0.91 22.91
CA VAL A 159 -18.29 -0.42 21.62
C VAL A 159 -18.44 1.09 21.50
N LYS A 160 -19.59 1.64 21.91
CA LYS A 160 -19.84 3.09 21.97
C LYS A 160 -18.79 3.78 22.84
N ASN A 161 -18.46 3.20 24.00
CA ASN A 161 -17.42 3.74 24.87
C ASN A 161 -16.02 3.66 24.24
N PHE A 162 -15.68 2.59 23.51
CA PHE A 162 -14.41 2.52 22.77
C PHE A 162 -14.30 3.64 21.72
N ILE A 163 -15.39 3.92 21.02
CA ILE A 163 -15.45 5.00 20.02
C ILE A 163 -15.31 6.37 20.72
N HIS A 164 -16.06 6.63 21.79
CA HIS A 164 -16.00 7.91 22.50
C HIS A 164 -14.63 8.20 23.13
N ASN A 165 -13.93 7.15 23.61
CA ASN A 165 -12.65 7.28 24.28
C ASN A 165 -11.45 7.24 23.31
N ALA A 166 -11.67 7.04 22.01
CA ALA A 166 -10.60 7.01 21.03
C ALA A 166 -10.09 8.43 20.73
N ASN A 167 -8.77 8.64 20.88
CA ASN A 167 -8.15 9.91 20.50
C ASN A 167 -8.13 10.15 18.98
N PHE A 168 -8.12 9.05 18.20
CA PHE A 168 -8.10 9.08 16.74
C PHE A 168 -8.97 7.96 16.19
N ILE A 169 -9.81 8.30 15.21
CA ILE A 169 -10.69 7.35 14.52
C ILE A 169 -10.47 7.51 13.02
N ALA A 170 -10.31 6.39 12.33
CA ALA A 170 -10.30 6.34 10.87
C ALA A 170 -11.42 5.42 10.39
N LEU A 171 -12.17 5.89 9.39
CA LEU A 171 -13.18 5.11 8.69
C LEU A 171 -12.74 4.93 7.25
N ALA A 172 -12.73 3.68 6.78
CA ALA A 172 -12.33 3.33 5.42
C ALA A 172 -13.16 2.17 4.90
N GLY A 173 -13.32 2.11 3.58
CA GLY A 173 -13.90 0.96 2.92
C GLY A 173 -12.98 -0.26 3.04
N CYS A 174 -13.56 -1.46 3.14
CA CYS A 174 -12.76 -2.68 3.10
C CYS A 174 -12.24 -2.88 1.66
N ALA A 175 -10.92 -2.70 1.46
CA ALA A 175 -10.29 -2.77 0.14
C ALA A 175 -10.65 -4.06 -0.61
N CYS A 176 -10.56 -5.22 0.05
CA CYS A 176 -10.86 -6.51 -0.56
C CYS A 176 -12.33 -6.67 -0.94
N ARG A 177 -13.26 -5.97 -0.28
CA ARG A 177 -14.68 -5.98 -0.62
C ARG A 177 -14.93 -5.08 -1.84
N ILE A 178 -14.33 -3.90 -1.83
CA ILE A 178 -14.45 -2.91 -2.89
C ILE A 178 -13.80 -3.41 -4.18
N SER A 179 -12.63 -4.05 -4.10
CA SER A 179 -11.88 -4.52 -5.27
C SER A 179 -12.62 -5.60 -6.06
N VAL A 180 -13.55 -6.32 -5.43
CA VAL A 180 -14.39 -7.35 -6.07
C VAL A 180 -15.80 -6.85 -6.42
N GLY A 181 -16.09 -5.56 -6.21
CA GLY A 181 -17.39 -4.95 -6.55
C GLY A 181 -18.58 -5.49 -5.75
N LYS A 182 -18.35 -5.98 -4.53
CA LYS A 182 -19.39 -6.51 -3.62
C LYS A 182 -19.70 -5.59 -2.46
#